data_AF-A0AAD3Y7L9-F1
#
_entry.id   AF-A0AAD3Y7L9-F1
#
_cell.length_a   1.000
_cell.length_b   1.000
_cell.length_c   1.000
_cell.angle_alpha   90.00
_cell.angle_beta   90.00
_cell.angle_gamma   90.00
#
_symmetry.space_group_name_H-M   'P 1'
#
loop_
_entity.id
_entity.type
_entity.pdbx_description
1 polymer ?
#
loop_
_entity_poly.entity_id
_entity_poly.type
_entity_poly.pdbx_seq_one_letter_code
_entity_poly.pdbx_strand_id
1 'polypeptide(L)'
;MEVVFKYQACFFSDDVLLFAKANKEQAAIVREVLDSFYTVLGLNINPSKSLLFCSPSVQNKAAKEMQGKYGFRTVSGMWEFLAAKIIHRPVSNNLHQEIIDGVRMKLMDWSSRFPVYQQEEDF
;
A
#
# COMPACT_ATOMS: atom_id res chain seq x y z
N MET A 1 15.07 -4.71 17.46
CA MET A 1 13.80 -4.04 17.81
C MET A 1 12.69 -4.95 17.28
N GLU A 2 12.18 -5.86 18.12
CA GLU A 2 11.06 -6.72 17.74
C GLU A 2 9.78 -5.90 17.83
N VAL A 3 9.30 -5.42 16.68
CA VAL A 3 7.95 -4.88 16.60
C VAL A 3 7.02 -6.08 16.47
N VAL A 4 6.48 -6.53 17.60
CA VAL A 4 5.51 -7.63 17.64
C VAL A 4 4.15 -7.09 17.20
N PHE A 5 3.93 -7.04 15.88
CA PHE A 5 2.59 -6.88 15.33
C PHE A 5 1.88 -8.22 15.41
N LYS A 6 1.00 -8.40 16.41
CA LYS A 6 0.29 -9.67 16.56
C LYS A 6 -0.74 -9.85 15.45
N TYR A 7 -1.52 -8.82 15.13
CA TYR A 7 -2.18 -8.55 13.84
C TYR A 7 -2.63 -7.07 13.91
N GLN A 8 -2.44 -6.26 12.86
CA GLN A 8 -2.98 -4.89 12.81
C GLN A 8 -3.78 -4.69 11.53
N ALA A 9 -4.92 -4.01 11.63
CA ALA A 9 -5.82 -3.75 10.52
C ALA A 9 -6.26 -2.27 10.51
N CYS A 10 -6.25 -1.64 9.34
CA CYS A 10 -6.82 -0.32 9.10
C CYS A 10 -7.94 -0.45 8.07
N PHE A 11 -9.14 0.04 8.41
CA PHE A 11 -10.33 -0.03 7.57
C PHE A 11 -10.74 1.39 7.17
N PHE A 12 -10.97 1.60 5.88
CA PHE A 12 -11.57 2.83 5.37
C PHE A 12 -12.48 2.49 4.19
N SER A 13 -13.78 2.70 4.33
CA SER A 13 -14.77 2.30 3.32
C SER A 13 -14.61 0.82 2.94
N ASP A 14 -14.27 0.54 1.69
CA ASP A 14 -14.02 -0.75 1.06
C ASP A 14 -12.54 -1.15 1.06
N ASP A 15 -11.64 -0.24 1.45
CA ASP A 15 -10.20 -0.47 1.52
C ASP A 15 -9.79 -1.00 2.89
N VAL A 16 -9.11 -2.15 2.88
CA VAL A 16 -8.56 -2.79 4.08
C VAL A 16 -7.07 -2.97 3.93
N LEU A 17 -6.32 -2.49 4.91
CA LEU A 17 -4.90 -2.73 5.05
C LEU A 17 -4.64 -3.66 6.23
N LEU A 18 -4.05 -4.83 5.96
CA LEU A 18 -3.70 -5.84 6.95
C LEU A 18 -2.19 -5.99 7.09
N PHE A 19 -1.71 -5.98 8.33
CA PHE A 19 -0.34 -6.30 8.70
C PHE A 19 -0.32 -7.62 9.47
N ALA A 20 0.43 -8.59 8.94
CA ALA A 20 0.62 -9.90 9.54
C ALA A 20 2.08 -10.35 9.38
N LYS A 21 2.49 -11.31 10.20
CA LYS A 21 3.81 -11.93 10.07
C LYS A 21 3.90 -12.67 8.74
N ALA A 22 4.99 -12.47 8.00
CA ALA A 22 5.21 -13.09 6.70
C ALA A 22 5.65 -14.57 6.83
N ASN A 23 4.77 -15.43 7.31
CA ASN A 23 4.92 -16.88 7.33
C ASN A 23 3.69 -17.57 6.72
N LYS A 24 3.80 -18.88 6.46
CA LYS A 24 2.77 -19.64 5.76
C LYS A 24 1.52 -19.82 6.62
N GLU A 25 1.72 -20.09 7.90
CA GLU A 25 0.64 -20.36 8.85
C GLU A 25 -0.24 -19.12 9.01
N GLN A 26 0.34 -17.93 9.10
CA GLN A 26 -0.42 -16.70 9.34
C GLN A 26 -1.02 -16.14 8.07
N ALA A 27 -0.40 -16.37 6.92
CA ALA A 27 -1.04 -16.14 5.64
C ALA A 27 -2.33 -16.99 5.48
N ALA A 28 -2.31 -18.25 5.93
CA ALA A 28 -3.49 -19.12 5.93
C ALA A 28 -4.56 -18.65 6.93
N ILE A 29 -4.18 -18.19 8.13
CA ILE A 29 -5.11 -17.65 9.11
C ILE A 29 -5.78 -16.36 8.60
N VAL A 30 -4.98 -15.40 8.10
CA VAL A 30 -5.51 -14.16 7.52
C VAL A 30 -6.50 -14.48 6.40
N ARG A 31 -6.21 -15.51 5.61
CA ARG A 31 -7.10 -15.97 4.56
C ARG A 31 -8.44 -16.49 5.11
N GLU A 32 -8.41 -17.40 6.07
CA GLU A 32 -9.62 -18.00 6.65
C GLU A 32 -10.54 -16.93 7.27
N VAL A 33 -9.93 -15.95 7.94
CA VAL A 33 -10.64 -14.80 8.52
C VAL A 33 -11.29 -13.96 7.43
N LEU A 34 -10.55 -13.63 6.36
CA LEU A 34 -11.09 -12.85 5.24
C LEU A 34 -12.24 -13.59 4.54
N ASP A 35 -12.08 -14.87 4.24
CA ASP A 35 -13.13 -15.67 3.60
C ASP A 35 -14.40 -15.74 4.44
N SER A 36 -14.25 -15.97 5.74
CA SER A 36 -15.38 -16.00 6.66
C SER A 36 -16.06 -14.63 6.73
N PHE A 37 -15.29 -13.56 6.86
CA PHE A 37 -15.78 -12.18 6.92
C PHE A 37 -16.57 -11.82 5.65
N TYR A 38 -16.02 -12.09 4.48
CA TYR A 38 -16.67 -11.80 3.21
C TYR A 38 -17.90 -12.67 2.96
N THR A 39 -17.86 -13.95 3.33
CA THR A 39 -19.02 -14.86 3.22
C THR A 39 -20.18 -14.36 4.07
N VAL A 40 -19.91 -13.96 5.31
CA VAL A 40 -20.94 -13.45 6.23
C VAL A 40 -21.52 -12.12 5.73
N LEU A 41 -20.71 -11.27 5.12
CA LEU A 41 -21.14 -9.96 4.62
C LEU A 41 -21.63 -9.95 3.17
N GLY A 42 -21.57 -11.08 2.46
CA GLY A 42 -21.92 -11.17 1.03
C GLY A 42 -21.01 -10.32 0.12
N LEU A 43 -19.78 -10.06 0.57
CA LEU A 43 -18.79 -9.23 -0.11
C LEU A 43 -17.84 -10.11 -0.94
N ASN A 44 -17.15 -9.50 -1.92
CA ASN A 44 -16.16 -10.21 -2.74
C ASN A 44 -14.85 -9.40 -2.81
N ILE A 45 -13.72 -10.10 -2.72
CA ILE A 45 -12.40 -9.48 -2.88
C ILE A 45 -12.19 -9.16 -4.36
N ASN A 46 -11.64 -7.99 -4.66
CA ASN A 46 -11.15 -7.66 -6.00
C ASN A 46 -9.63 -7.93 -6.09
N PRO A 47 -9.19 -9.07 -6.67
CA PRO A 47 -7.77 -9.45 -6.67
C PRO A 47 -6.88 -8.46 -7.45
N SER A 48 -7.46 -7.76 -8.43
CA SER A 48 -6.75 -6.78 -9.25
C SER A 48 -6.45 -5.49 -8.50
N LYS A 49 -7.27 -5.14 -7.50
CA LYS A 49 -7.05 -3.99 -6.62
C LYS A 49 -6.31 -4.36 -5.33
N SER A 50 -6.40 -5.61 -4.90
CA SER A 50 -5.69 -6.10 -3.72
C SER A 50 -4.20 -6.28 -3.97
N LEU A 51 -3.39 -5.73 -3.08
CA LEU A 51 -1.94 -5.78 -3.16
C LEU A 51 -1.38 -6.63 -2.03
N LEU A 52 -0.37 -7.43 -2.35
CA LEU A 52 0.41 -8.16 -1.36
C LEU A 52 1.80 -7.53 -1.27
N PHE A 53 2.15 -7.04 -0.09
CA PHE A 53 3.50 -6.57 0.19
C PHE A 53 4.20 -7.56 1.11
N CYS A 54 5.43 -7.92 0.79
CA CYS A 54 6.30 -8.72 1.65
C CYS A 54 7.63 -7.98 1.82
N SER A 55 8.16 -7.98 3.04
CA SER A 55 9.43 -7.32 3.32
C SER A 55 10.57 -7.97 2.50
N PRO A 56 11.61 -7.21 2.09
CA PRO A 56 12.70 -7.74 1.25
C PRO A 56 13.43 -8.93 1.88
N SER A 57 13.57 -8.92 3.21
CA SER A 57 14.17 -10.02 3.97
C SER A 57 13.34 -11.30 3.95
N VAL A 58 12.07 -11.19 3.56
CA VAL A 58 11.09 -12.28 3.46
C VAL A 58 10.59 -12.38 2.02
N GLN A 59 11.52 -12.41 1.06
CA GLN A 59 11.26 -12.84 -0.33
C GLN A 59 11.07 -14.37 -0.39
N ASN A 60 10.14 -14.87 0.42
CA ASN A 60 9.97 -16.28 0.73
C ASN A 60 8.87 -16.94 -0.09
N LYS A 61 8.95 -18.29 -0.12
CA LYS A 61 7.95 -19.24 -0.63
C LYS A 61 6.50 -18.87 -0.28
N ALA A 62 6.25 -18.30 0.91
CA ALA A 62 4.94 -17.86 1.36
C ALA A 62 4.31 -16.76 0.48
N ALA A 63 5.10 -15.78 0.02
CA ALA A 63 4.62 -14.73 -0.87
C ALA A 63 4.22 -15.30 -2.24
N LYS A 64 5.03 -16.23 -2.77
CA LYS A 64 4.74 -16.94 -4.03
C LYS A 64 3.52 -17.86 -3.92
N GLU A 65 3.35 -18.55 -2.79
CA GLU A 65 2.15 -19.37 -2.53
C GLU A 65 0.89 -18.50 -2.47
N MET A 66 0.95 -17.35 -1.79
CA MET A 66 -0.18 -16.41 -1.71
C MET A 66 -0.51 -15.77 -3.06
N GLN A 67 0.50 -15.39 -3.83
CA GLN A 67 0.33 -14.89 -5.20
C GLN A 67 -0.29 -15.96 -6.10
N GLY A 68 0.24 -17.19 -6.07
CA GLY A 68 -0.26 -18.29 -6.90
C GLY A 68 -1.70 -18.71 -6.56
N LYS A 69 -2.10 -18.61 -5.29
CA LYS A 69 -3.42 -19.04 -4.84
C LYS A 69 -4.53 -18.00 -5.04
N TYR A 70 -4.22 -16.70 -4.94
CA TYR A 70 -5.23 -15.63 -4.98
C TYR A 70 -5.06 -14.62 -6.10
N GLY A 71 -3.98 -14.69 -6.87
CA GLY A 71 -3.72 -13.77 -7.97
C GLY A 71 -3.43 -12.34 -7.51
N PHE A 72 -3.16 -12.12 -6.22
CA PHE A 72 -2.78 -10.80 -5.71
C PHE A 72 -1.50 -10.33 -6.37
N ARG A 73 -1.49 -9.06 -6.74
CA ARG A 73 -0.28 -8.43 -7.28
C ARG A 73 0.70 -8.19 -6.15
N THR A 74 1.85 -8.87 -6.22
CA THR A 74 2.96 -8.62 -5.30
C THR A 74 3.61 -7.27 -5.66
N VAL A 75 3.81 -6.41 -4.67
CA VAL A 75 4.48 -5.11 -4.86
C VAL A 75 5.75 -5.08 -4.02
N SER A 76 6.86 -4.64 -4.62
CA SER A 76 8.12 -4.38 -3.93
C SER A 76 8.34 -2.89 -3.78
N GLY A 77 8.74 -2.43 -2.60
CA GLY A 77 9.05 -1.03 -2.34
C GLY A 77 7.86 -0.19 -1.83
N MET A 78 7.77 1.06 -2.28
CA MET A 78 6.74 2.00 -1.86
C MET A 78 5.40 1.69 -2.55
N TRP A 79 4.32 1.77 -1.80
CA TRP A 79 2.96 1.55 -2.31
C TRP A 79 2.00 2.57 -1.69
N GLU A 80 0.79 2.68 -2.23
CA GLU A 80 -0.18 3.73 -1.88
C GLU A 80 -1.42 3.13 -1.21
N PHE A 81 -1.86 3.75 -0.12
CA PHE A 81 -3.11 3.47 0.58
C PHE A 81 -3.80 4.80 0.86
N LEU A 82 -5.03 4.99 0.38
CA LEU A 82 -5.78 6.24 0.57
C LEU A 82 -5.00 7.51 0.16
N ALA A 83 -4.30 7.47 -0.98
CA ALA A 83 -3.40 8.54 -1.43
C ALA A 83 -2.18 8.82 -0.53
N ALA A 84 -2.00 8.05 0.54
CA ALA A 84 -0.80 8.08 1.38
C ALA A 84 0.22 7.05 0.89
N LYS A 85 1.46 7.51 0.71
CA LYS A 85 2.60 6.64 0.40
C LYS A 85 3.00 5.87 1.65
N ILE A 86 2.84 4.55 1.63
CA ILE A 86 3.33 3.67 2.66
C ILE A 86 4.75 3.24 2.31
N ILE A 87 5.66 3.56 3.23
CA ILE A 87 7.09 3.35 3.08
C ILE A 87 7.53 2.34 4.12
N HIS A 88 8.03 1.19 3.65
CA HIS A 88 8.55 0.12 4.51
C HIS A 88 10.09 0.22 4.69
N ARG A 89 10.71 1.31 4.26
CA ARG A 89 12.16 1.55 4.36
C ARG A 89 12.44 2.46 5.57
N PRO A 90 13.58 2.29 6.28
CA PRO A 90 13.98 3.28 7.28
C PRO A 90 13.97 4.68 6.69
N VAL A 91 13.53 5.66 7.47
CA VAL A 91 13.55 7.06 7.05
C VAL A 91 15.00 7.44 6.77
N SER A 92 15.27 7.84 5.53
CA SER A 92 16.59 8.24 5.05
C SER A 92 16.49 9.58 4.33
N ASN A 93 17.62 10.28 4.19
CA ASN A 93 17.67 11.55 3.47
C ASN A 93 17.19 11.41 2.02
N ASN A 94 17.48 10.28 1.38
CA ASN A 94 17.03 9.99 0.02
C ASN A 94 15.51 9.85 -0.07
N LEU A 95 14.89 9.20 0.93
CA LEU A 95 13.43 9.10 1.01
C LEU A 95 12.78 10.48 1.18
N HIS A 96 13.38 11.35 1.99
CA HIS A 96 12.91 12.72 2.13
C HIS A 96 12.93 13.47 0.79
N GLN A 97 14.02 13.34 0.02
CA GLN A 97 14.11 13.95 -1.31
C GLN A 97 13.07 13.37 -2.28
N GLU A 98 12.86 12.05 -2.30
CA GLU A 98 11.82 11.42 -3.13
C GLU A 98 10.40 11.98 -2.82
N ILE A 99 10.10 12.26 -1.55
CA ILE A 99 8.83 12.87 -1.14
C ILE A 99 8.76 14.32 -1.61
N ILE A 100 9.82 15.12 -1.35
CA ILE A 100 9.90 16.54 -1.73
C ILE A 100 9.75 16.69 -3.25
N ASP A 101 10.45 15.88 -4.03
CA ASP A 101 10.39 15.90 -5.49
C ASP A 101 8.99 15.52 -6.00
N GLY A 102 8.35 14.54 -5.34
CA GLY A 102 6.96 14.18 -5.65
C GLY A 102 5.97 15.33 -5.39
N VAL A 103 6.14 16.09 -4.31
CA VAL A 103 5.33 17.28 -4.02
C VAL A 103 5.59 18.39 -5.03
N ARG A 104 6.87 18.66 -5.34
CA ARG A 104 7.27 19.67 -6.35
C ARG A 104 6.67 19.35 -7.71
N MET A 105 6.73 18.10 -8.14
CA MET A 105 6.16 17.67 -9.42
C MET A 105 4.64 17.89 -9.47
N LYS A 106 3.91 17.58 -8.40
CA LYS A 106 2.46 17.88 -8.32
C LYS A 106 2.18 19.39 -8.37
N LEU A 107 2.98 20.19 -7.66
CA LEU A 107 2.86 21.65 -7.69
C LEU A 107 3.12 22.22 -9.09
N MET A 108 4.12 21.71 -9.81
CA MET A 108 4.40 22.11 -11.19
C MET A 108 3.28 21.69 -12.15
N ASP A 109 2.75 20.47 -12.02
CA ASP A 109 1.61 20.00 -12.82
C ASP A 109 0.36 20.86 -12.57
N TRP A 110 0.07 21.22 -11.32
CA TRP A 110 -1.03 22.12 -11.00
C TRP A 110 -0.81 23.54 -11.51
N SER A 111 0.39 24.09 -11.35
CA SER A 111 0.76 25.41 -11.88
C SER A 111 0.61 25.46 -13.40
N SER A 112 1.02 24.40 -14.11
CA SER A 112 0.86 24.30 -15.56
C SER A 112 -0.60 24.15 -16.01
N ARG A 113 -1.47 23.54 -15.20
CA ARG A 113 -2.90 23.32 -15.53
C ARG A 113 -3.77 24.52 -15.19
N PHE A 114 -3.37 25.31 -14.20
CA PHE A 114 -4.09 26.48 -13.72
C PHE A 114 -3.19 27.73 -13.78
N PRO A 115 -2.99 28.32 -14.97
CA PRO A 115 -2.26 29.57 -15.13
C PRO A 115 -3.11 30.75 -14.65
N VAL A 116 -3.56 30.74 -13.39
CA VAL A 116 -4.53 31.71 -12.87
C VAL A 116 -3.84 32.93 -12.24
N TYR A 117 -2.51 32.96 -12.17
CA TYR A 117 -1.75 34.06 -11.54
C TYR A 117 -0.72 34.74 -12.46
N GLN A 118 -0.71 34.47 -13.77
CA GLN A 118 0.28 35.06 -14.69
C GLN A 118 -0.22 36.25 -15.51
N GLN A 119 -1.43 36.77 -15.25
CA GLN A 119 -2.04 37.86 -16.06
C GLN A 119 -2.31 39.18 -15.32
N GLU A 120 -1.83 39.39 -14.09
CA GLU A 120 -2.10 40.64 -13.35
C GLU A 120 -0.94 41.66 -13.30
N GLU A 121 0.19 41.42 -13.97
CA GLU A 121 1.30 42.41 -14.04
C GLU A 121 1.63 42.84 -15.48
N ASP A 122 0.61 43.19 -16.27
CA ASP A 122 0.78 44.00 -17.48
C ASP A 122 -0.15 45.23 -17.39
N PHE A 123 0.28 46.26 -16.64
CA PHE A 123 -0.18 47.65 -16.78
C PHE A 123 0.93 48.64 -16.40
#